data_AF-A0A6A4GUG0-F1
#
_entry.id   AF-A0A6A4GUG0-F1
#
_cell.length_a   1.000
_cell.length_b   1.000
_cell.length_c   1.000
_cell.angle_alpha   90.00
_cell.angle_beta   90.00
_cell.angle_gamma   90.00
#
_symmetry.space_group_name_H-M   'P 1'
#
loop_
_entity.id
_entity.type
_entity.pdbx_description
1 polymer ?
#
loop_
_entity_poly.entity_id
_entity_poly.type
_entity_poly.pdbx_seq_one_letter_code
_entity_poly.pdbx_strand_id
1 'polypeptide(L)' 'ANAFRDYLNTWVKDLRTLYPHTREGRPRPNIHAAGHIYDFLLLFGPVLSWWCFPFERLIGALQKINTNDHIG' A
#
# COMPACT_ATOMS: atom_id res chain seq x y z
N ALA A 1 -14.06 -9.53 11.01
CA ALA A 1 -14.11 -9.16 9.58
C ALA A 1 -14.74 -7.78 9.38
N ASN A 2 -16.01 -7.60 9.74
CA ASN A 2 -16.74 -6.34 9.53
C ASN A 2 -16.12 -5.14 10.26
N ALA A 3 -15.71 -5.32 11.52
CA ALA A 3 -15.11 -4.26 12.33
C ALA A 3 -13.94 -3.53 11.64
N PHE A 4 -13.03 -4.24 10.96
CA PHE A 4 -11.92 -3.60 10.24
C PHE A 4 -12.43 -2.65 9.14
N ARG A 5 -13.39 -3.12 8.34
CA ARG A 5 -13.99 -2.34 7.25
C ARG A 5 -14.80 -1.17 7.82
N ASP A 6 -15.53 -1.39 8.89
CA ASP A 6 -16.35 -0.36 9.55
C ASP A 6 -15.47 0.76 10.13
N TYR A 7 -14.39 0.42 10.82
CA TYR A 7 -13.44 1.39 11.33
C TYR A 7 -12.70 2.13 10.21
N LEU A 8 -12.29 1.43 9.15
CA LEU A 8 -11.64 2.09 8.00
C LEU A 8 -12.58 3.08 7.32
N ASN A 9 -13.84 2.69 7.09
CA ASN A 9 -14.85 3.57 6.50
C ASN A 9 -15.14 4.78 7.38
N THR A 10 -15.21 4.58 8.69
CA THR A 10 -15.38 5.66 9.68
C THR A 10 -14.20 6.63 9.63
N TRP A 11 -12.97 6.10 9.65
CA TRP A 11 -11.77 6.91 9.52
C TRP A 11 -11.71 7.72 8.22
N VAL A 12 -12.05 7.13 7.07
CA VAL A 12 -12.09 7.86 5.78
C VAL A 12 -13.16 8.97 5.81
N LYS A 13 -14.32 8.70 6.41
CA LYS A 13 -15.39 9.69 6.56
C LYS A 13 -14.96 10.84 7.47
N ASP A 14 -14.32 10.55 8.58
CA ASP A 14 -13.87 11.54 9.55
C ASP A 14 -12.71 12.37 9.01
N LEU A 15 -11.77 11.75 8.27
CA LEU A 15 -10.71 12.46 7.55
C LEU A 15 -11.30 13.52 6.62
N ARG A 16 -12.32 13.15 5.85
CA ARG A 16 -13.03 14.08 4.96
C ARG A 16 -13.78 15.16 5.73
N THR A 17 -14.22 14.89 6.94
CA THR A 17 -14.98 15.84 7.78
C THR A 17 -14.07 16.85 8.45
N LEU A 18 -12.98 16.39 9.05
CA LEU A 18 -11.98 17.22 9.72
C LEU A 18 -11.10 18.01 8.74
N TYR A 19 -10.87 17.46 7.55
CA TYR A 19 -10.04 18.05 6.51
C TYR A 19 -10.78 18.16 5.18
N PRO A 20 -11.70 19.14 5.01
CA PRO A 20 -12.56 19.25 3.83
C PRO A 20 -11.81 19.34 2.49
N HIS A 21 -10.59 19.90 2.47
CA HIS A 21 -9.73 19.94 1.28
C HIS A 21 -9.41 18.54 0.71
N THR A 22 -9.54 17.48 1.52
CA THR A 22 -9.38 16.09 1.07
C THR A 22 -10.59 15.55 0.31
N ARG A 23 -11.75 16.23 0.37
CA ARG A 23 -12.96 15.89 -0.39
C ARG A 23 -12.86 16.30 -1.86
N GLU A 24 -12.24 17.44 -2.10
CA GLU A 24 -12.09 18.06 -3.43
C GLU A 24 -10.90 17.49 -4.20
N GLY A 25 -9.97 16.83 -3.51
CA GLY A 25 -8.81 16.17 -4.10
C GLY A 25 -9.14 14.83 -4.76
N ARG A 26 -8.21 14.36 -5.61
CA ARG A 26 -8.30 13.01 -6.19
C ARG A 26 -8.24 11.94 -5.07
N PRO A 27 -9.09 10.90 -5.13
CA PRO A 27 -8.99 9.76 -4.24
C PRO A 27 -7.57 9.20 -4.23
N ARG A 28 -7.01 8.99 -3.03
CA ARG A 28 -5.65 8.49 -2.90
C ARG A 28 -5.63 6.97 -3.07
N PRO A 29 -4.77 6.41 -3.92
CA PRO A 29 -4.75 4.97 -4.21
C PRO A 29 -4.41 4.13 -2.99
N ASN A 30 -3.63 4.66 -2.04
CA ASN A 30 -3.35 3.99 -0.77
C ASN A 30 -4.60 3.82 0.11
N ILE A 31 -5.53 4.79 0.13
CA ILE A 31 -6.80 4.66 0.86
C ILE A 31 -7.70 3.62 0.18
N HIS A 32 -7.73 3.59 -1.15
CA HIS A 32 -8.44 2.54 -1.89
C HIS A 32 -7.85 1.14 -1.61
N ALA A 33 -6.53 1.00 -1.67
CA ALA A 33 -5.83 -0.24 -1.36
C ALA A 33 -6.07 -0.69 0.09
N ALA A 34 -6.12 0.25 1.05
CA ALA A 34 -6.47 -0.05 2.44
C ALA A 34 -7.85 -0.74 2.57
N GLY A 35 -8.81 -0.33 1.73
CA GLY A 35 -10.13 -0.96 1.65
C GLY A 35 -10.09 -2.44 1.25
N HIS A 36 -9.09 -2.81 0.44
CA HIS A 36 -8.88 -4.18 -0.02
C HIS A 36 -7.98 -5.03 0.89
N ILE A 37 -7.37 -4.47 1.94
CA ILE A 37 -6.49 -5.24 2.85
C ILE A 37 -7.19 -6.48 3.40
N TYR A 38 -8.47 -6.37 3.77
CA TYR A 38 -9.24 -7.53 4.24
C TYR A 38 -9.30 -8.63 3.18
N ASP A 39 -9.62 -8.29 1.94
CA ASP A 39 -9.73 -9.25 0.84
C ASP A 39 -8.36 -9.84 0.51
N PHE A 40 -7.30 -9.01 0.52
CA PHE A 40 -5.93 -9.45 0.27
C PHE A 40 -5.39 -10.38 1.35
N LEU A 41 -5.76 -10.18 2.61
CA LEU A 41 -5.39 -11.12 3.68
C LEU A 41 -5.99 -12.51 3.45
N LEU A 42 -7.22 -12.58 2.92
CA LEU A 42 -7.87 -13.85 2.59
C LEU A 42 -7.31 -14.51 1.32
N LEU A 43 -6.96 -13.71 0.32
CA LEU A 43 -6.54 -14.21 -1.00
C LEU A 43 -5.04 -14.47 -1.10
N PHE A 44 -4.22 -13.63 -0.47
CA PHE A 44 -2.76 -13.58 -0.66
C PHE A 44 -1.99 -13.81 0.64
N GLY A 45 -2.68 -13.96 1.77
CA GLY A 45 -2.08 -14.15 3.08
C GLY A 45 -1.57 -12.84 3.70
N PRO A 46 -0.66 -12.93 4.69
CA PRO A 46 -0.16 -11.77 5.43
C PRO A 46 0.38 -10.67 4.52
N VAL A 47 0.23 -9.40 4.91
CA VAL A 47 0.70 -8.23 4.13
C VAL A 47 2.16 -8.36 3.70
N LEU A 48 3.01 -8.91 4.59
CA LEU A 48 4.43 -9.13 4.33
C LEU A 48 4.70 -10.06 3.13
N SER A 49 3.76 -10.93 2.77
CA SER A 49 3.91 -11.88 1.66
C SER A 49 3.78 -11.23 0.28
N TRP A 50 3.15 -10.07 0.18
CA TRP A 50 2.87 -9.38 -1.09
C TRP A 50 3.29 -7.89 -1.09
N TRP A 51 3.92 -7.44 -0.01
CA TRP A 51 4.56 -6.14 0.11
C TRP A 51 5.81 -6.05 -0.83
N CYS A 52 6.15 -4.86 -1.38
CA CYS A 52 7.29 -4.67 -2.30
C CYS A 52 8.73 -4.50 -1.74
N PHE A 53 8.93 -4.09 -0.48
CA PHE A 53 10.23 -3.83 0.21
C PHE A 53 11.28 -4.93 0.11
N PRO A 54 10.97 -6.23 0.22
CA PRO A 54 11.99 -7.24 -0.03
C PRO A 54 12.60 -7.07 -1.43
N PHE A 55 11.78 -6.75 -2.44
CA PHE A 55 12.23 -6.48 -3.80
C PHE A 55 12.95 -5.13 -3.90
N GLU A 56 12.47 -4.06 -3.25
CA GLU A 56 13.16 -2.76 -3.22
C GLU A 56 14.57 -2.89 -2.60
N ARG A 57 14.69 -3.68 -1.53
CA ARG A 57 15.97 -3.97 -0.88
C ARG A 57 16.88 -4.80 -1.78
N LEU A 58 16.32 -5.77 -2.51
CA LEU A 58 17.05 -6.54 -3.50
C LEU A 58 17.55 -5.65 -4.65
N ILE A 59 16.70 -4.78 -5.20
CA ILE A 59 17.08 -3.80 -6.23
C ILE A 59 18.24 -2.93 -5.74
N GLY A 60 18.16 -2.42 -4.51
CA GLY A 60 19.24 -1.62 -3.91
C GLY A 60 20.54 -2.41 -3.70
N ALA A 61 20.47 -3.74 -3.48
CA ALA A 61 21.64 -4.59 -3.44
C ALA A 61 22.23 -4.82 -4.85
N LEU A 62 21.38 -5.08 -5.84
CA LEU A 62 21.78 -5.25 -7.24
C LEU A 62 22.46 -4.00 -7.80
N GLN A 63 21.95 -2.80 -7.48
CA GLN A 63 22.55 -1.52 -7.87
C GLN A 63 23.98 -1.30 -7.33
N LYS A 64 24.41 -2.06 -6.31
CA LYS A 64 25.75 -1.97 -5.72
C LYS A 64 26.73 -3.01 -6.26
N ILE A 65 26.26 -3.94 -7.09
CA ILE A 65 27.13 -4.91 -7.74
C ILE A 65 27.92 -4.14 -8.82
N ASN A 66 29.24 -4.30 -8.81
CA ASN A 66 30.08 -3.73 -9.86
C ASN A 66 29.79 -4.48 -11.16
N THR A 67 29.04 -3.84 -12.05
CA THR A 67 28.86 -4.27 -13.43
C THR A 67 29.93 -3.57 -14.27
N ASN A 68 30.64 -4.29 -15.15
CA ASN A 68 31.57 -3.70 -16.12
C ASN A 68 30.86 -2.88 -17.22
N ASP A 69 29.68 -2.30 -16.93
CA ASP A 69 28.75 -1.64 -17.87
C ASP A 69 28.36 -2.46 -19.12
N HIS A 70 28.70 -3.74 -19.14
CA HIS A 70 28.26 -4.69 -20.15
C HIS A 70 26.99 -5.35 -19.64
N ILE A 71 25.90 -5.20 -20.40
CA ILE A 71 24.65 -5.91 -20.14
C ILE A 71 24.73 -7.23 -20.92
N GLY A 72 24.94 -8.34 -20.21
CA GLY A 72 24.98 -9.69 -20.78
C GLY A 72 26.38 -10.23 -20.99
#